data_AF-A0A1F5LDJ3-F1
#
_entry.id   AF-A0A1F5LDJ3-F1
#
_cell.length_a   1.000
_cell.length_b   1.000
_cell.length_c   1.000
_cell.angle_alpha   90.00
_cell.angle_beta   90.00
_cell.angle_gamma   90.00
#
_symmetry.space_group_name_H-M   'P 1'
#
loop_
_entity.id
_entity.type
_entity.pdbx_description
1 polymer ?
#
loop_
_entity_poly.entity_id
_entity_poly.type
_entity_poly.pdbx_seq_one_letter_code
_entity_poly.pdbx_strand_id
1 'polypeptide(L)'
;MASRPESSRAAGLRESARKQESFYADPVDEPSSRKRKQAKGGMAPKNTKTLKEESKPLDTNWLEPDLKISYVGRVTGPAKAEPTPQRTQYMHQDPAITELSKVPAGWTRHEHDLHPDDYEAQVERCLERLEENIMPIYFETRLKELKEKWKDRDARMDVYPKLSWPVVQRLEVLAKTLEWLVKEDEEDEYQQVDNVKAIIKAYKDKTLDWNPELVTYWSKGAQLCQPRPFKMDEFMHINVKYEGHTGFWVEGFNHVPEPEMLHVSATPGRLGKLIDIDFTIRFPSEGAWMNQQELELDFVDDTGAGTMTVYGADVRLLQGMHANSVIPVSLPPVLGVVASVMADGTQSFAISRMLEVNIRDSNTNSMLLDHWTAVPCVVRGGLGPYSARLSGPWMRRRLYTYTAPDNSHRLWVHQGRPLVRDMPRATVAQRMMPMPINPASYAPLADYPHLNDIYPDGIPPELSAGPTP
;
A
#
# COMPACT_ATOMS: atom_id res chain seq x y z
N MET A 1 -10.94 69.31 -21.52
CA MET A 1 -10.73 70.41 -20.56
C MET A 1 -11.88 70.40 -19.57
N ALA A 2 -11.57 70.28 -18.28
CA ALA A 2 -12.48 70.48 -17.13
C ALA A 2 -13.67 69.47 -17.04
N SER A 3 -14.16 68.94 -15.92
CA SER A 3 -13.99 69.18 -14.49
C SER A 3 -14.50 67.93 -13.76
N ARG A 4 -13.94 67.63 -12.58
CA ARG A 4 -14.53 66.68 -11.61
C ARG A 4 -15.89 67.16 -11.09
N PRO A 5 -16.68 66.25 -10.52
CA PRO A 5 -17.25 66.55 -9.22
C PRO A 5 -17.04 65.42 -8.18
N GLU A 6 -16.91 65.87 -6.94
CA GLU A 6 -16.85 65.10 -5.70
C GLU A 6 -18.24 64.61 -5.25
N SER A 7 -18.26 63.49 -4.53
CA SER A 7 -19.34 63.09 -3.59
C SER A 7 -18.80 61.88 -2.80
N SER A 8 -18.37 62.02 -1.54
CA SER A 8 -19.14 62.12 -0.28
C SER A 8 -19.49 60.76 0.36
N ARG A 9 -19.31 60.71 1.69
CA ARG A 9 -19.62 59.66 2.70
C ARG A 9 -18.59 58.52 2.80
N ALA A 10 -18.17 58.07 3.98
CA ALA A 10 -18.76 58.16 5.31
C ALA A 10 -17.71 58.30 6.42
N ALA A 11 -18.08 59.03 7.46
CA ALA A 11 -17.41 59.10 8.75
C ALA A 11 -17.96 58.02 9.69
N GLY A 12 -17.13 57.56 10.63
CA GLY A 12 -17.58 56.95 11.88
C GLY A 12 -16.84 55.68 12.25
N LEU A 13 -15.79 55.81 13.07
CA LEU A 13 -15.38 54.79 14.05
C LEU A 13 -14.33 55.42 14.99
N ARG A 14 -14.82 55.95 16.11
CA ARG A 14 -14.05 56.18 17.33
C ARG A 14 -14.41 55.10 18.33
N GLU A 15 -13.40 54.74 19.12
CA GLU A 15 -13.48 54.16 20.47
C GLU A 15 -14.03 52.73 20.59
N SER A 16 -13.09 51.79 20.72
CA SER A 16 -13.17 50.65 21.66
C SER A 16 -11.79 49.97 21.78
N ALA A 17 -10.79 50.71 22.25
CA ALA A 17 -9.48 50.17 22.61
C ALA A 17 -9.28 50.28 24.13
N ARG A 18 -9.89 49.37 24.89
CA ARG A 18 -9.49 49.02 26.26
C ARG A 18 -10.31 47.86 26.79
N LYS A 19 -9.62 46.73 26.98
CA LYS A 19 -9.90 45.57 27.87
C LYS A 19 -9.76 44.25 27.11
N GLN A 20 -8.54 43.70 27.12
CA GLN A 20 -8.32 42.29 27.34
C GLN A 20 -6.89 42.12 27.85
N GLU A 21 -6.78 42.19 29.18
CA GLU A 21 -5.61 41.76 29.92
C GLU A 21 -5.57 40.22 29.98
N SER A 22 -4.36 39.70 29.82
CA SER A 22 -3.81 38.52 30.48
C SER A 22 -4.67 37.26 30.54
N PHE A 23 -4.46 36.32 29.62
CA PHE A 23 -4.68 34.89 29.89
C PHE A 23 -3.79 34.07 28.96
N TYR A 24 -2.48 34.06 29.20
CA TYR A 24 -1.54 32.98 28.83
C TYR A 24 -0.24 33.23 29.61
N ALA A 25 -0.22 32.77 30.85
CA ALA A 25 1.01 32.51 31.59
C ALA A 25 1.00 31.01 31.87
N ASP A 26 1.77 30.26 31.09
CA ASP A 26 2.02 28.84 31.35
C ASP A 26 2.79 28.71 32.67
N PRO A 27 2.39 27.81 33.59
CA PRO A 27 3.19 27.50 34.74
C PRO A 27 4.41 26.66 34.31
N VAL A 28 5.58 27.19 34.62
CA VAL A 28 6.85 26.45 34.64
C VAL A 28 6.80 25.50 35.83
N ASP A 29 6.62 24.20 35.57
CA ASP A 29 6.72 23.17 36.61
C ASP A 29 8.18 22.97 37.04
N GLU A 30 8.46 23.29 38.31
CA GLU A 30 9.67 22.86 39.00
C GLU A 30 9.67 21.34 39.26
N PRO A 31 10.85 20.70 39.25
CA PRO A 31 10.95 19.25 39.39
C PRO A 31 10.67 18.80 40.84
N SER A 32 9.44 18.32 41.05
CA SER A 32 9.01 17.60 42.25
C SER A 32 9.85 16.33 42.47
N SER A 33 10.67 16.35 43.51
CA SER A 33 11.51 15.26 44.00
C SER A 33 10.68 14.15 44.66
N ARG A 34 9.98 13.34 43.87
CA ARG A 34 9.38 12.09 44.37
C ARG A 34 10.41 10.96 44.38
N LYS A 35 10.88 10.63 45.59
CA LYS A 35 11.59 9.38 45.92
C LYS A 35 10.75 8.17 45.50
N ARG A 36 11.05 7.60 44.34
CA ARG A 36 10.49 6.34 43.85
C ARG A 36 11.20 5.19 44.57
N LYS A 37 10.49 4.52 45.48
CA LYS A 37 10.93 3.25 46.06
C LYS A 37 11.14 2.24 44.93
N GLN A 38 12.37 1.77 44.77
CA GLN A 38 12.72 0.66 43.89
C GLN A 38 12.03 -0.62 44.39
N ALA A 39 10.99 -1.05 43.68
CA ALA A 39 10.56 -2.43 43.74
C ALA A 39 11.53 -3.25 42.88
N LYS A 40 12.36 -4.06 43.53
CA LYS A 40 13.17 -5.11 42.91
C LYS A 40 12.22 -6.20 42.39
N GLY A 41 11.82 -6.08 41.13
CA GLY A 41 11.11 -7.12 40.39
C GLY A 41 11.74 -7.24 39.00
N GLY A 42 12.93 -7.83 38.93
CA GLY A 42 13.62 -8.08 37.67
C GLY A 42 12.89 -9.14 36.86
N MET A 43 11.94 -8.73 36.01
CA MET A 43 11.58 -9.52 34.84
C MET A 43 12.68 -9.30 33.80
N ALA A 44 13.53 -10.31 33.67
CA ALA A 44 14.49 -10.39 32.59
C ALA A 44 13.76 -10.20 31.24
N PRO A 45 14.31 -9.42 30.30
CA PRO A 45 13.75 -9.34 28.96
C PRO A 45 13.81 -10.74 28.36
N LYS A 46 12.64 -11.31 28.06
CA LYS A 46 12.56 -12.53 27.26
C LYS A 46 13.17 -12.16 25.91
N ASN A 47 14.37 -12.67 25.66
CA ASN A 47 15.01 -12.68 24.35
C ASN A 47 14.05 -13.41 23.40
N THR A 48 13.19 -12.65 22.71
CA THR A 48 12.52 -13.11 21.52
C THR A 48 13.63 -13.27 20.49
N LYS A 49 14.21 -14.47 20.42
CA LYS A 49 15.07 -14.85 19.30
C LYS A 49 14.23 -14.66 18.05
N THR A 50 14.50 -13.59 17.30
CA THR A 50 14.07 -13.46 15.92
C THR A 50 14.66 -14.68 15.22
N LEU A 51 13.83 -15.69 14.99
CA LEU A 51 14.18 -16.82 14.16
C LEU A 51 14.45 -16.21 12.79
N LYS A 52 15.74 -16.04 12.46
CA LYS A 52 16.16 -16.01 11.06
C LYS A 52 15.73 -17.36 10.51
N GLU A 53 14.55 -17.39 9.92
CA GLU A 53 14.09 -18.52 9.14
C GLU A 53 14.97 -18.52 7.89
N GLU A 54 16.15 -19.12 8.00
CA GLU A 54 16.95 -19.45 6.84
C GLU A 54 16.10 -20.38 5.98
N SER A 55 15.62 -19.86 4.85
CA SER A 55 14.83 -20.62 3.89
C SER A 55 15.65 -21.83 3.47
N LYS A 56 15.23 -23.02 3.91
CA LYS A 56 15.83 -24.26 3.42
C LYS A 56 15.66 -24.30 1.90
N PRO A 57 16.68 -24.76 1.15
CA PRO A 57 16.54 -24.95 -0.29
C PRO A 57 15.30 -25.79 -0.61
N LEU A 58 14.60 -25.43 -1.69
CA LEU A 58 13.45 -26.17 -2.19
C LEU A 58 13.85 -27.63 -2.52
N ASP A 59 13.17 -28.59 -1.91
CA ASP A 59 13.34 -30.01 -2.25
C ASP A 59 12.38 -30.38 -3.39
N THR A 60 12.90 -30.36 -4.61
CA THR A 60 12.12 -30.60 -5.83
C THR A 60 11.55 -32.02 -5.91
N ASN A 61 12.17 -33.00 -5.24
CA ASN A 61 11.67 -34.38 -5.23
C ASN A 61 10.36 -34.51 -4.43
N TRP A 62 10.17 -33.65 -3.43
CA TRP A 62 8.96 -33.62 -2.61
C TRP A 62 7.87 -32.73 -3.19
N LEU A 63 8.22 -31.80 -4.08
CA LEU A 63 7.28 -30.83 -4.61
C LEU A 63 6.15 -31.50 -5.42
N GLU A 64 6.47 -32.39 -6.37
CA GLU A 64 5.46 -32.99 -7.26
C GLU A 64 4.37 -33.80 -6.51
N PRO A 65 4.71 -34.67 -5.54
CA PRO A 65 3.69 -35.30 -4.70
C PRO A 65 2.89 -34.28 -3.87
N ASP A 66 3.56 -33.26 -3.35
CA ASP A 66 2.98 -32.26 -2.46
C ASP A 66 2.02 -31.29 -3.17
N LEU A 67 2.22 -31.01 -4.47
CA LEU A 67 1.28 -30.23 -5.29
C LEU A 67 -0.13 -30.85 -5.34
N LYS A 68 -0.26 -32.15 -5.08
CA LYS A 68 -1.55 -32.86 -5.01
C LYS A 68 -2.22 -32.78 -3.64
N ILE A 69 -1.55 -32.21 -2.65
CA ILE A 69 -2.06 -32.08 -1.28
C ILE A 69 -2.75 -30.72 -1.14
N SER A 70 -4.03 -30.75 -0.76
CA SER A 70 -4.74 -29.53 -0.37
C SER A 70 -4.40 -29.14 1.07
N TYR A 71 -4.12 -27.86 1.26
CA TYR A 71 -3.87 -27.24 2.56
C TYR A 71 -5.10 -26.54 3.14
N VAL A 72 -6.27 -26.66 2.49
CA VAL A 72 -7.54 -26.19 3.05
C VAL A 72 -7.76 -26.82 4.43
N GLY A 73 -7.98 -25.98 5.43
CA GLY A 73 -8.15 -26.40 6.83
C GLY A 73 -6.86 -26.86 7.55
N ARG A 74 -5.70 -26.86 6.88
CA ARG A 74 -4.39 -27.19 7.50
C ARG A 74 -3.60 -25.97 7.90
N VAL A 75 -3.74 -24.88 7.14
CA VAL A 75 -3.17 -23.59 7.50
C VAL A 75 -4.08 -22.98 8.55
N THR A 76 -3.58 -22.88 9.78
CA THR A 76 -4.20 -21.98 10.75
C THR A 76 -4.03 -20.59 10.16
N GLY A 77 -5.14 -19.91 9.88
CA GLY A 77 -5.14 -18.54 9.39
C GLY A 77 -4.28 -17.61 10.27
N PRO A 78 -4.15 -16.33 9.90
CA PRO A 78 -3.29 -15.40 10.60
C PRO A 78 -3.65 -15.42 12.08
N ALA A 79 -2.61 -15.40 12.94
CA ALA A 79 -2.72 -15.58 14.39
C ALA A 79 -4.03 -14.95 14.91
N LYS A 80 -4.87 -15.76 15.58
CA LYS A 80 -6.22 -15.41 16.09
C LYS A 80 -6.42 -13.90 16.07
N ALA A 81 -7.27 -13.44 15.15
CA ALA A 81 -7.64 -12.03 15.03
C ALA A 81 -7.72 -11.42 16.43
N GLU A 82 -7.10 -10.25 16.61
CA GLU A 82 -7.11 -9.57 17.90
C GLU A 82 -8.52 -9.63 18.47
N PRO A 83 -8.68 -9.94 19.78
CA PRO A 83 -10.00 -10.13 20.35
C PRO A 83 -10.86 -8.95 19.96
N THR A 84 -11.91 -9.25 19.21
CA THR A 84 -12.84 -8.26 18.68
C THR A 84 -13.23 -7.33 19.84
N PRO A 85 -13.09 -6.00 19.68
CA PRO A 85 -13.42 -5.07 20.75
C PRO A 85 -14.78 -5.40 21.34
N GLN A 86 -14.92 -5.35 22.65
CA GLN A 86 -16.22 -5.62 23.26
C GLN A 86 -17.23 -4.56 22.80
N ARG A 87 -18.40 -5.04 22.38
CA ARG A 87 -19.55 -4.20 22.04
C ARG A 87 -19.83 -3.24 23.20
N THR A 88 -19.80 -1.95 22.91
CA THR A 88 -20.12 -0.90 23.88
C THR A 88 -21.50 -0.34 23.60
N GLN A 89 -22.40 -0.49 24.56
CA GLN A 89 -23.74 0.11 24.54
C GLN A 89 -23.71 1.43 25.29
N TYR A 90 -24.39 2.44 24.76
CA TYR A 90 -24.55 3.75 25.37
C TYR A 90 -25.99 3.96 25.81
N MET A 91 -26.20 4.84 26.78
CA MET A 91 -27.55 5.20 27.21
C MET A 91 -28.19 6.13 26.19
N HIS A 92 -29.51 6.06 26.02
CA HIS A 92 -30.28 7.03 25.24
C HIS A 92 -30.01 8.46 25.70
N GLN A 93 -29.86 9.38 24.75
CA GLN A 93 -29.58 10.78 25.01
C GLN A 93 -30.79 11.65 24.64
N ASP A 94 -31.19 12.53 25.54
CA ASP A 94 -32.22 13.55 25.29
C ASP A 94 -31.71 14.91 25.84
N PRO A 95 -31.45 15.93 25.00
CA PRO A 95 -31.65 15.96 23.54
C PRO A 95 -30.61 15.16 22.75
N ALA A 96 -30.90 14.92 21.46
CA ALA A 96 -30.01 14.23 20.54
C ALA A 96 -28.61 14.84 20.48
N ILE A 97 -27.58 14.00 20.54
CA ILE A 97 -26.20 14.45 20.37
C ILE A 97 -25.91 14.55 18.87
N THR A 98 -25.85 15.77 18.33
CA THR A 98 -25.55 16.02 16.90
C THR A 98 -24.14 16.55 16.65
N GLU A 99 -23.41 16.90 17.72
CA GLU A 99 -22.05 17.42 17.66
C GLU A 99 -21.04 16.35 18.08
N LEU A 100 -20.01 16.14 17.27
CA LEU A 100 -18.97 15.15 17.55
C LEU A 100 -18.22 15.42 18.87
N SER A 101 -18.10 16.69 19.29
CA SER A 101 -17.45 17.08 20.55
C SER A 101 -18.22 16.67 21.81
N LYS A 102 -19.50 16.30 21.66
CA LYS A 102 -20.40 15.95 22.77
C LYS A 102 -20.61 14.44 22.90
N VAL A 103 -20.04 13.63 22.00
CA VAL A 103 -20.20 12.16 22.05
C VAL A 103 -19.58 11.59 23.33
N PRO A 104 -20.14 10.49 23.89
CA PRO A 104 -19.59 9.88 25.10
C PRO A 104 -18.13 9.45 24.93
N ALA A 105 -17.37 9.44 26.02
CA ALA A 105 -16.00 8.98 26.01
C ALA A 105 -15.90 7.53 25.51
N GLY A 106 -14.94 7.26 24.61
CA GLY A 106 -14.76 5.95 23.98
C GLY A 106 -15.73 5.65 22.85
N TRP A 107 -16.72 6.50 22.59
CA TRP A 107 -17.58 6.36 21.41
C TRP A 107 -16.78 6.60 20.13
N THR A 108 -17.04 5.76 19.13
CA THR A 108 -16.44 5.85 17.80
C THR A 108 -17.51 5.61 16.76
N ARG A 109 -17.45 6.39 15.66
CA ARG A 109 -18.28 6.13 14.46
C ARG A 109 -17.87 4.85 13.74
N HIS A 110 -16.65 4.38 14.00
CA HIS A 110 -16.07 3.20 13.40
C HIS A 110 -16.41 2.00 14.29
N GLU A 111 -17.36 1.18 13.86
CA GLU A 111 -17.84 -0.02 14.58
C GLU A 111 -16.81 -1.15 14.41
N HIS A 112 -15.64 -0.99 15.02
CA HIS A 112 -14.48 -1.86 14.84
C HIS A 112 -14.72 -3.31 15.29
N ASP A 113 -15.78 -3.56 16.04
CA ASP A 113 -16.20 -4.89 16.49
C ASP A 113 -17.01 -5.66 15.44
N LEU A 114 -17.39 -5.03 14.33
CA LEU A 114 -18.18 -5.65 13.27
C LEU A 114 -17.35 -5.88 12.02
N HIS A 115 -17.60 -7.02 11.35
CA HIS A 115 -17.01 -7.29 10.06
C HIS A 115 -17.64 -6.37 8.98
N PRO A 116 -16.85 -5.76 8.07
CA PRO A 116 -17.37 -4.86 7.04
C PRO A 116 -18.41 -5.47 6.08
N ASP A 117 -18.42 -6.80 5.93
CA ASP A 117 -19.37 -7.53 5.08
C ASP A 117 -20.55 -8.16 5.85
N ASP A 118 -20.55 -8.04 7.19
CA ASP A 118 -21.69 -8.44 8.01
C ASP A 118 -22.74 -7.32 8.02
N TYR A 119 -23.48 -7.24 6.92
CA TYR A 119 -24.49 -6.19 6.73
C TYR A 119 -25.62 -6.29 7.76
N GLU A 120 -25.97 -7.49 8.21
CA GLU A 120 -27.01 -7.68 9.21
C GLU A 120 -26.59 -7.05 10.54
N ALA A 121 -25.42 -7.43 11.06
CA ALA A 121 -24.90 -6.86 12.31
C ALA A 121 -24.65 -5.34 12.20
N GLN A 122 -24.18 -4.86 11.03
CA GLN A 122 -24.01 -3.42 10.82
C GLN A 122 -25.32 -2.64 10.74
N VAL A 123 -26.37 -3.23 10.16
CA VAL A 123 -27.71 -2.62 10.14
C VAL A 123 -28.28 -2.57 11.55
N GLU A 124 -28.17 -3.66 12.32
CA GLU A 124 -28.58 -3.70 13.73
C GLU A 124 -27.86 -2.62 14.54
N ARG A 125 -26.53 -2.52 14.39
CA ARG A 125 -25.74 -1.47 15.05
C ARG A 125 -26.16 -0.06 14.66
N CYS A 126 -26.50 0.19 13.40
CA CYS A 126 -27.01 1.51 13.01
C CYS A 126 -28.35 1.82 13.69
N LEU A 127 -29.25 0.85 13.80
CA LEU A 127 -30.53 1.02 14.50
C LEU A 127 -30.32 1.30 15.99
N GLU A 128 -29.41 0.57 16.65
CA GLU A 128 -29.04 0.82 18.04
C GLU A 128 -28.52 2.25 18.24
N ARG A 129 -27.66 2.73 17.35
CA ARG A 129 -27.11 4.09 17.44
C ARG A 129 -28.17 5.17 17.25
N LEU A 130 -29.17 4.90 16.42
CA LEU A 130 -30.35 5.76 16.28
C LEU A 130 -31.20 5.76 17.55
N GLU A 131 -31.36 4.60 18.20
CA GLU A 131 -32.03 4.48 19.49
C GLU A 131 -31.25 5.16 20.63
N GLU A 132 -29.92 5.11 20.62
CA GLU A 132 -29.05 5.85 21.55
C GLU A 132 -29.14 7.38 21.36
N ASN A 133 -29.67 7.82 20.21
CA ASN A 133 -29.82 9.22 19.81
C ASN A 133 -28.48 9.98 19.74
N ILE A 134 -27.42 9.27 19.33
CA ILE A 134 -26.07 9.79 19.14
C ILE A 134 -25.75 9.84 17.65
N MET A 135 -25.51 11.05 17.13
CA MET A 135 -25.24 11.33 15.72
C MET A 135 -26.30 10.77 14.75
N PRO A 136 -27.61 10.99 14.98
CA PRO A 136 -28.67 10.29 14.25
C PRO A 136 -28.58 10.45 12.73
N ILE A 137 -28.33 11.66 12.22
CA ILE A 137 -28.21 11.94 10.78
C ILE A 137 -27.12 11.08 10.10
N TYR A 138 -26.00 10.84 10.81
CA TYR A 138 -24.90 10.02 10.30
C TYR A 138 -25.35 8.56 10.14
N PHE A 139 -26.01 8.00 11.15
CA PHE A 139 -26.46 6.61 11.12
C PHE A 139 -27.67 6.39 10.23
N GLU A 140 -28.56 7.38 10.05
CA GLU A 140 -29.62 7.33 9.03
C GLU A 140 -29.01 7.18 7.62
N THR A 141 -28.00 8.01 7.32
CA THR A 141 -27.30 7.98 6.04
C THR A 141 -26.58 6.64 5.85
N ARG A 142 -25.80 6.21 6.85
CA ARG A 142 -25.09 4.93 6.80
C ARG A 142 -26.05 3.74 6.69
N LEU A 143 -27.18 3.76 7.40
CA LEU A 143 -28.18 2.70 7.34
C LEU A 143 -28.78 2.57 5.93
N LYS A 144 -29.05 3.69 5.27
CA LYS A 144 -29.52 3.71 3.88
C LYS A 144 -28.48 3.06 2.95
N GLU A 145 -27.21 3.48 3.04
CA GLU A 145 -26.13 2.93 2.23
C GLU A 145 -25.93 1.42 2.46
N LEU A 146 -25.97 0.97 3.72
CA LEU A 146 -25.83 -0.44 4.08
C LEU A 146 -26.98 -1.28 3.50
N LYS A 147 -28.23 -0.79 3.58
CA LYS A 147 -29.39 -1.48 2.99
C LYS A 147 -29.29 -1.59 1.47
N GLU A 148 -28.80 -0.55 0.80
CA GLU A 148 -28.56 -0.56 -0.65
C GLU A 148 -27.47 -1.58 -1.03
N LYS A 149 -26.34 -1.58 -0.32
CA LYS A 149 -25.24 -2.55 -0.53
C LYS A 149 -25.67 -3.98 -0.24
N TRP A 150 -26.45 -4.20 0.83
CA TRP A 150 -26.97 -5.52 1.16
C TRP A 150 -27.91 -6.03 0.06
N LYS A 151 -28.84 -5.19 -0.42
CA LYS A 151 -29.71 -5.55 -1.54
C LYS A 151 -28.93 -5.91 -2.81
N ASP A 152 -27.88 -5.15 -3.11
CA ASP A 152 -27.00 -5.41 -4.26
C ASP A 152 -26.23 -6.74 -4.09
N ARG A 153 -25.67 -7.01 -2.91
CA ARG A 153 -25.06 -8.31 -2.57
C ARG A 153 -26.05 -9.45 -2.78
N ASP A 154 -27.25 -9.37 -2.21
CA ASP A 154 -28.23 -10.45 -2.29
C ASP A 154 -28.66 -10.69 -3.74
N ALA A 155 -28.88 -9.62 -4.52
CA ALA A 155 -29.17 -9.74 -5.95
C ALA A 155 -28.06 -10.45 -6.73
N ARG A 156 -26.78 -10.23 -6.39
CA ARG A 156 -25.64 -10.92 -7.01
C ARG A 156 -25.52 -12.37 -6.54
N MET A 157 -25.78 -12.63 -5.25
CA MET A 157 -25.81 -13.98 -4.68
C MET A 157 -26.93 -14.84 -5.29
N ASP A 158 -28.07 -14.24 -5.65
CA ASP A 158 -29.17 -14.91 -6.33
C ASP A 158 -28.80 -15.41 -7.73
N VAL A 159 -27.88 -14.72 -8.42
CA VAL A 159 -27.34 -15.17 -9.73
C VAL A 159 -26.49 -16.43 -9.57
N TYR A 160 -25.84 -16.60 -8.42
CA TYR A 160 -24.89 -17.67 -8.12
C TYR A 160 -25.30 -18.46 -6.87
N PRO A 161 -26.44 -19.17 -6.91
CA PRO A 161 -26.96 -19.84 -5.74
C PRO A 161 -25.97 -20.89 -5.23
N LYS A 162 -25.77 -20.92 -3.91
CA LYS A 162 -24.89 -21.85 -3.19
C LYS A 162 -23.38 -21.63 -3.39
N LEU A 163 -22.94 -20.50 -3.96
CA LEU A 163 -21.54 -20.05 -3.87
C LEU A 163 -21.36 -19.15 -2.65
N SER A 164 -20.12 -19.01 -2.18
CA SER A 164 -19.77 -18.07 -1.12
C SER A 164 -19.66 -16.64 -1.69
N TRP A 165 -19.90 -15.62 -0.86
CA TRP A 165 -19.81 -14.21 -1.29
C TRP A 165 -18.44 -13.86 -1.92
N PRO A 166 -17.29 -14.26 -1.33
CA PRO A 166 -15.98 -14.03 -1.96
C PRO A 166 -15.85 -14.64 -3.35
N VAL A 167 -16.41 -15.84 -3.58
CA VAL A 167 -16.39 -16.48 -4.90
C VAL A 167 -17.24 -15.70 -5.90
N VAL A 168 -18.40 -15.18 -5.49
CA VAL A 168 -19.24 -14.34 -6.36
C VAL A 168 -18.51 -13.07 -6.77
N GLN A 169 -17.90 -12.36 -5.82
CA GLN A 169 -17.09 -11.18 -6.10
C GLN A 169 -15.95 -11.50 -7.08
N ARG A 170 -15.24 -12.61 -6.83
CA ARG A 170 -14.14 -13.02 -7.69
C ARG A 170 -14.59 -13.39 -9.10
N LEU A 171 -15.74 -14.08 -9.24
CA LEU A 171 -16.32 -14.42 -10.54
C LEU A 171 -16.68 -13.19 -11.37
N GLU A 172 -17.17 -12.12 -10.75
CA GLU A 172 -17.43 -10.84 -11.44
C GLU A 172 -16.15 -10.19 -11.96
N VAL A 173 -15.09 -10.19 -11.13
CA VAL A 173 -13.77 -9.68 -11.53
C VAL A 173 -13.22 -10.50 -12.70
N LEU A 174 -13.23 -11.84 -12.60
CA LEU A 174 -12.74 -12.72 -13.66
C LEU A 174 -13.53 -12.58 -14.95
N ALA A 175 -14.85 -12.35 -14.89
CA ALA A 175 -15.67 -12.10 -16.07
C ALA A 175 -15.24 -10.82 -16.80
N LYS A 176 -14.99 -9.74 -16.07
CA LYS A 176 -14.47 -8.48 -16.65
C LYS A 176 -13.04 -8.63 -17.14
N THR A 177 -12.20 -9.38 -16.44
CA THR A 177 -10.85 -9.72 -16.90
C THR A 177 -10.89 -10.48 -18.22
N LEU A 178 -11.78 -11.47 -18.35
CA LEU A 178 -11.95 -12.21 -19.59
C LEU A 178 -12.43 -11.31 -20.73
N GLU A 179 -13.37 -10.40 -20.44
CA GLU A 179 -13.83 -9.40 -21.42
C GLU A 179 -12.68 -8.49 -21.88
N TRP A 180 -11.85 -8.02 -20.94
CA TRP A 180 -10.67 -7.20 -21.24
C TRP A 180 -9.65 -7.96 -22.09
N LEU A 181 -9.30 -9.20 -21.73
CA LEU A 181 -8.36 -10.03 -22.49
C LEU A 181 -8.85 -10.29 -23.92
N VAL A 182 -10.15 -10.49 -24.12
CA VAL A 182 -10.71 -10.74 -25.47
C VAL A 182 -10.78 -9.47 -26.32
N LYS A 183 -10.89 -8.29 -25.70
CA LYS A 183 -11.09 -7.01 -26.41
C LYS A 183 -9.80 -6.22 -26.64
N GLU A 184 -8.95 -6.15 -25.63
CA GLU A 184 -7.84 -5.19 -25.54
C GLU A 184 -6.46 -5.85 -25.64
N ASP A 185 -6.34 -7.13 -25.27
CA ASP A 185 -5.10 -7.90 -25.44
C ASP A 185 -5.08 -8.49 -26.85
N GLU A 186 -4.58 -7.72 -27.82
CA GLU A 186 -4.47 -8.15 -29.23
C GLU A 186 -3.83 -9.55 -29.29
N GLU A 187 -4.64 -10.55 -29.68
CA GLU A 187 -4.25 -11.96 -29.78
C GLU A 187 -3.89 -12.69 -28.47
N ASP A 188 -4.31 -12.18 -27.30
CA ASP A 188 -3.97 -12.78 -26.00
C ASP A 188 -2.44 -12.98 -25.88
N GLU A 189 -1.67 -11.89 -26.01
CA GLU A 189 -0.19 -11.86 -26.04
C GLU A 189 0.40 -12.73 -24.91
N TYR A 190 -0.27 -12.74 -23.76
CA TYR A 190 0.15 -13.44 -22.56
C TYR A 190 -0.54 -14.78 -22.31
N GLN A 191 -1.38 -15.27 -23.24
CA GLN A 191 -2.07 -16.57 -23.23
C GLN A 191 -2.89 -16.83 -21.96
N GLN A 192 -3.57 -15.81 -21.43
CA GLN A 192 -4.29 -15.85 -20.16
C GLN A 192 -5.76 -16.29 -20.30
N VAL A 193 -6.34 -16.23 -21.51
CA VAL A 193 -7.76 -16.50 -21.73
C VAL A 193 -8.17 -17.89 -21.24
N ASP A 194 -7.36 -18.91 -21.54
CA ASP A 194 -7.67 -20.29 -21.15
C ASP A 194 -7.58 -20.50 -19.64
N ASN A 195 -6.61 -19.87 -18.97
CA ASN A 195 -6.51 -19.90 -17.51
C ASN A 195 -7.76 -19.27 -16.87
N VAL A 196 -8.15 -18.07 -17.30
CA VAL A 196 -9.30 -17.36 -16.73
C VAL A 196 -10.60 -18.15 -16.95
N LYS A 197 -10.81 -18.73 -18.14
CA LYS A 197 -11.95 -19.61 -18.41
C LYS A 197 -11.96 -20.84 -17.49
N ALA A 198 -10.81 -21.49 -17.30
CA ALA A 198 -10.69 -22.67 -16.46
C ALA A 198 -10.98 -22.35 -14.98
N ILE A 199 -10.50 -21.21 -14.47
CA ILE A 199 -10.74 -20.76 -13.09
C ILE A 199 -12.23 -20.42 -12.89
N ILE A 200 -12.84 -19.67 -13.82
CA ILE A 200 -14.29 -19.38 -13.78
C ILE A 200 -15.09 -20.69 -13.71
N LYS A 201 -14.72 -21.68 -14.53
CA LYS A 201 -15.36 -23.00 -14.51
C LYS A 201 -15.17 -23.70 -13.17
N ALA A 202 -13.96 -23.70 -12.62
CA ALA A 202 -13.66 -24.38 -11.36
C ALA A 202 -14.44 -23.80 -10.17
N TYR A 203 -14.62 -22.48 -10.11
CA TYR A 203 -15.49 -21.84 -9.10
C TYR A 203 -16.97 -22.20 -9.30
N LYS A 204 -17.47 -22.13 -10.54
CA LYS A 204 -18.87 -22.48 -10.87
C LYS A 204 -19.19 -23.94 -10.54
N ASP A 205 -18.25 -24.84 -10.81
CA ASP A 205 -18.35 -26.27 -10.53
C ASP A 205 -18.04 -26.62 -9.06
N LYS A 206 -17.63 -25.62 -8.26
CA LYS A 206 -17.23 -25.76 -6.84
C LYS A 206 -16.07 -26.72 -6.60
N THR A 207 -15.25 -26.95 -7.64
CA THR A 207 -13.97 -27.66 -7.48
C THR A 207 -12.87 -26.74 -6.96
N LEU A 208 -13.13 -25.43 -6.98
CA LEU A 208 -12.34 -24.38 -6.35
C LEU A 208 -13.25 -23.54 -5.45
N ASP A 209 -12.72 -23.11 -4.30
CA ASP A 209 -13.37 -22.18 -3.37
C ASP A 209 -12.36 -21.13 -2.91
N TRP A 210 -12.84 -19.97 -2.50
CA TRP A 210 -11.98 -18.88 -2.04
C TRP A 210 -11.46 -19.17 -0.64
N ASN A 211 -10.16 -19.40 -0.53
CA ASN A 211 -9.49 -19.62 0.75
C ASN A 211 -8.44 -18.51 0.93
N PRO A 212 -8.67 -17.56 1.86
CA PRO A 212 -7.66 -16.55 2.17
C PRO A 212 -6.31 -17.23 2.47
N GLU A 213 -5.22 -16.62 2.03
CA GLU A 213 -3.83 -17.10 2.21
C GLU A 213 -3.41 -18.32 1.38
N LEU A 214 -4.33 -18.98 0.68
CA LEU A 214 -4.00 -20.08 -0.22
C LEU A 214 -4.03 -19.61 -1.67
N VAL A 215 -3.13 -20.19 -2.46
CA VAL A 215 -3.05 -20.01 -3.90
C VAL A 215 -3.26 -21.32 -4.64
N THR A 216 -3.66 -21.20 -5.91
CA THR A 216 -3.56 -22.29 -6.89
C THR A 216 -2.80 -21.81 -8.11
N TYR A 217 -1.94 -22.66 -8.65
CA TYR A 217 -1.18 -22.39 -9.87
C TYR A 217 -1.92 -22.96 -11.08
N TRP A 218 -1.95 -22.20 -12.16
CA TRP A 218 -2.60 -22.57 -13.41
C TRP A 218 -1.67 -22.29 -14.57
N SER A 219 -1.67 -23.18 -15.56
CA SER A 219 -0.98 -22.94 -16.82
C SER A 219 -1.77 -23.52 -17.99
N LYS A 220 -1.91 -22.73 -19.07
CA LYS A 220 -2.54 -23.14 -20.33
C LYS A 220 -3.90 -23.83 -20.10
N GLY A 221 -4.71 -23.29 -19.18
CA GLY A 221 -6.06 -23.78 -18.84
C GLY A 221 -6.11 -24.98 -17.87
N ALA A 222 -4.98 -25.42 -17.31
CA ALA A 222 -4.91 -26.55 -16.38
C ALA A 222 -4.49 -26.10 -14.97
N GLN A 223 -5.17 -26.62 -13.95
CA GLN A 223 -4.77 -26.46 -12.55
C GLN A 223 -3.56 -27.35 -12.24
N LEU A 224 -2.48 -26.75 -11.75
CA LEU A 224 -1.20 -27.43 -11.48
C LEU A 224 -1.07 -27.90 -10.04
N CYS A 225 -1.79 -27.28 -9.10
CA CYS A 225 -1.75 -27.66 -7.69
C CYS A 225 -3.10 -27.50 -6.98
N GLN A 226 -3.28 -28.26 -5.90
CA GLN A 226 -4.35 -28.02 -4.93
C GLN A 226 -4.08 -26.74 -4.12
N PRO A 227 -5.10 -26.12 -3.51
CA PRO A 227 -4.92 -24.88 -2.75
C PRO A 227 -3.84 -25.01 -1.66
N ARG A 228 -2.86 -24.10 -1.68
CA ARG A 228 -1.66 -24.18 -0.84
C ARG A 228 -1.06 -22.80 -0.50
N PRO A 229 -0.25 -22.65 0.57
CA PRO A 229 0.46 -21.40 0.84
C PRO A 229 1.36 -21.00 -0.32
N PHE A 230 1.37 -19.72 -0.65
CA PHE A 230 2.32 -19.18 -1.62
C PHE A 230 3.75 -19.21 -1.04
N LYS A 231 4.67 -19.82 -1.78
CA LYS A 231 6.11 -19.78 -1.51
C LYS A 231 6.84 -19.33 -2.77
N MET A 232 7.78 -18.40 -2.60
CA MET A 232 8.45 -17.75 -3.74
C MET A 232 9.31 -18.74 -4.54
N ASP A 233 10.12 -19.53 -3.85
CA ASP A 233 10.97 -20.56 -4.44
C ASP A 233 10.17 -21.63 -5.20
N GLU A 234 9.07 -22.10 -4.61
CA GLU A 234 8.13 -23.00 -5.26
C GLU A 234 7.51 -22.37 -6.51
N PHE A 235 7.02 -21.13 -6.40
CA PHE A 235 6.45 -20.41 -7.53
C PHE A 235 7.45 -20.26 -8.68
N MET A 236 8.68 -19.85 -8.39
CA MET A 236 9.73 -19.71 -9.40
C MET A 236 9.99 -21.06 -10.10
N HIS A 237 10.15 -22.13 -9.33
CA HIS A 237 10.39 -23.46 -9.88
C HIS A 237 9.25 -23.95 -10.78
N ILE A 238 8.00 -23.82 -10.33
CA ILE A 238 6.83 -24.21 -11.13
C ILE A 238 6.71 -23.32 -12.36
N ASN A 239 6.93 -22.02 -12.23
CA ASN A 239 6.87 -21.09 -13.35
C ASN A 239 7.87 -21.47 -14.44
N VAL A 240 9.14 -21.71 -14.08
CA VAL A 240 10.17 -22.18 -15.04
C VAL A 240 9.75 -23.49 -15.70
N LYS A 241 9.28 -24.48 -14.93
CA LYS A 241 8.85 -25.79 -15.43
C LYS A 241 7.74 -25.71 -16.47
N TYR A 242 6.82 -24.75 -16.32
CA TYR A 242 5.64 -24.61 -17.18
C TYR A 242 5.74 -23.41 -18.14
N GLU A 243 6.96 -22.91 -18.41
CA GLU A 243 7.20 -21.76 -19.30
C GLU A 243 6.39 -20.52 -18.90
N GLY A 244 6.20 -20.31 -17.60
CA GLY A 244 5.22 -19.38 -17.04
C GLY A 244 5.54 -17.89 -17.19
N HIS A 245 6.45 -17.55 -18.09
CA HIS A 245 6.62 -16.19 -18.60
C HIS A 245 5.48 -15.77 -19.54
N THR A 246 4.67 -16.73 -20.00
CA THR A 246 3.35 -16.60 -20.64
C THR A 246 2.43 -17.73 -20.16
N GLY A 247 1.12 -17.55 -20.32
CA GLY A 247 0.12 -18.58 -20.06
C GLY A 247 0.08 -19.12 -18.64
N PHE A 248 0.55 -18.36 -17.64
CA PHE A 248 0.59 -18.76 -16.23
C PHE A 248 -0.25 -17.83 -15.36
N TRP A 249 -0.88 -18.38 -14.32
CA TRP A 249 -1.73 -17.64 -13.40
C TRP A 249 -1.60 -18.17 -11.96
N VAL A 250 -1.61 -17.25 -10.99
CA VAL A 250 -1.62 -17.54 -9.56
C VAL A 250 -2.92 -17.04 -8.96
N GLU A 251 -3.90 -17.94 -8.82
CA GLU A 251 -5.21 -17.59 -8.27
C GLU A 251 -5.13 -17.54 -6.75
N GLY A 252 -5.64 -16.48 -6.12
CA GLY A 252 -5.59 -16.26 -4.67
C GLY A 252 -4.40 -15.42 -4.17
N PHE A 253 -3.49 -15.01 -5.07
CA PHE A 253 -2.26 -14.28 -4.69
C PHE A 253 -2.52 -12.96 -3.95
N ASN A 254 -3.56 -12.21 -4.34
CA ASN A 254 -3.85 -10.89 -3.78
C ASN A 254 -4.59 -10.94 -2.43
N HIS A 255 -4.84 -12.13 -1.87
CA HIS A 255 -5.55 -12.41 -0.61
C HIS A 255 -6.99 -11.87 -0.49
N VAL A 256 -7.41 -10.94 -1.34
CA VAL A 256 -8.77 -10.42 -1.46
C VAL A 256 -9.40 -10.81 -2.79
N PRO A 257 -10.71 -11.14 -2.82
CA PRO A 257 -11.41 -11.48 -4.06
C PRO A 257 -11.73 -10.24 -4.91
N GLU A 258 -11.75 -9.07 -4.27
CA GLU A 258 -12.02 -7.76 -4.88
C GLU A 258 -10.81 -7.24 -5.68
N PRO A 259 -11.03 -6.32 -6.63
CA PRO A 259 -9.93 -5.65 -7.32
C PRO A 259 -9.01 -4.92 -6.34
N GLU A 260 -7.70 -4.89 -6.65
CA GLU A 260 -6.75 -4.13 -5.85
C GLU A 260 -7.00 -2.63 -5.98
N MET A 261 -6.70 -1.86 -4.94
CA MET A 261 -6.68 -0.41 -5.08
C MET A 261 -5.40 0.01 -5.79
N LEU A 262 -5.51 0.75 -6.90
CA LEU A 262 -4.37 1.39 -7.54
C LEU A 262 -4.65 2.89 -7.54
N HIS A 263 -3.93 3.61 -6.69
CA HIS A 263 -4.10 5.05 -6.55
C HIS A 263 -2.88 5.75 -7.12
N VAL A 264 -3.07 6.74 -7.97
CA VAL A 264 -2.42 8.04 -7.87
C VAL A 264 -3.42 9.00 -8.45
N SER A 265 -4.03 9.82 -7.60
CA SER A 265 -4.80 10.97 -8.04
C SER A 265 -3.85 12.13 -8.23
N ALA A 266 -3.36 12.32 -9.46
CA ALA A 266 -2.64 13.54 -9.82
C ALA A 266 -2.94 13.95 -11.27
N THR A 267 -3.66 15.06 -11.43
CA THR A 267 -3.87 15.69 -12.74
C THR A 267 -2.55 16.32 -13.22
N PRO A 268 -2.12 16.07 -14.46
CA PRO A 268 -0.83 16.53 -14.98
C PRO A 268 -0.90 18.04 -15.26
N GLY A 269 -0.39 18.81 -14.31
CA GLY A 269 -0.29 20.26 -14.42
C GLY A 269 0.72 20.84 -13.45
N ARG A 270 1.96 20.32 -13.48
CA ARG A 270 3.10 20.70 -12.62
C ARG A 270 3.02 20.21 -11.17
N LEU A 271 3.22 18.91 -10.98
CA LEU A 271 3.47 18.30 -9.67
C LEU A 271 4.92 18.56 -9.26
N GLY A 272 5.23 19.79 -8.85
CA GLY A 272 6.60 20.14 -8.43
C GLY A 272 7.06 19.50 -7.11
N LYS A 273 6.33 18.52 -6.55
CA LYS A 273 6.49 18.03 -5.16
C LYS A 273 5.99 16.62 -4.87
N LEU A 274 5.91 15.73 -5.85
CA LEU A 274 5.83 14.31 -5.49
C LEU A 274 7.20 13.87 -4.98
N ILE A 275 7.21 12.89 -4.08
CA ILE A 275 8.45 12.30 -3.60
C ILE A 275 8.84 11.25 -4.63
N ASP A 276 9.88 11.55 -5.40
CA ASP A 276 10.47 10.60 -6.32
C ASP A 276 11.52 9.76 -5.59
N ILE A 277 11.60 8.49 -5.96
CA ILE A 277 12.51 7.51 -5.38
C ILE A 277 13.13 6.70 -6.51
N ASP A 278 14.46 6.57 -6.48
CA ASP A 278 15.21 5.79 -7.45
C ASP A 278 15.20 4.32 -7.04
N PHE A 279 14.30 3.54 -7.65
CA PHE A 279 14.34 2.09 -7.50
C PHE A 279 15.14 1.48 -8.64
N THR A 280 15.92 0.46 -8.31
CA THR A 280 16.53 -0.40 -9.30
C THR A 280 15.72 -1.69 -9.40
N ILE A 281 15.38 -2.08 -10.63
CA ILE A 281 14.67 -3.32 -10.91
C ILE A 281 15.51 -4.27 -11.76
N ARG A 282 15.23 -5.57 -11.67
CA ARG A 282 15.78 -6.60 -12.56
C ARG A 282 14.83 -7.80 -12.70
N PHE A 283 15.11 -8.69 -13.66
CA PHE A 283 14.39 -9.96 -13.74
C PHE A 283 14.84 -10.91 -12.62
N PRO A 284 13.91 -11.66 -12.00
CA PRO A 284 14.30 -12.67 -11.00
C PRO A 284 15.26 -13.69 -11.59
N SER A 285 16.28 -14.12 -10.82
CA SER A 285 17.15 -15.22 -11.24
C SER A 285 17.27 -16.31 -10.18
N GLU A 286 17.31 -17.55 -10.65
CA GLU A 286 17.73 -18.70 -9.85
C GLU A 286 19.26 -18.74 -9.81
N GLY A 287 19.90 -17.77 -9.15
CA GLY A 287 21.36 -17.83 -9.08
C GLY A 287 22.09 -16.63 -8.51
N ALA A 288 23.27 -16.93 -7.99
CA ALA A 288 24.18 -16.00 -7.39
C ALA A 288 25.17 -15.47 -8.47
N TRP A 289 24.97 -14.21 -8.88
CA TRP A 289 25.99 -13.23 -9.30
C TRP A 289 26.64 -13.34 -10.70
N MET A 290 26.46 -12.29 -11.52
CA MET A 290 27.49 -11.26 -11.81
C MET A 290 27.17 -10.40 -13.05
N ASN A 291 26.17 -10.76 -13.87
CA ASN A 291 25.87 -10.03 -15.11
C ASN A 291 24.36 -9.79 -15.33
N GLN A 292 23.57 -9.75 -14.26
CA GLN A 292 22.18 -9.34 -14.43
C GLN A 292 22.15 -7.86 -14.76
N GLN A 293 21.41 -7.54 -15.80
CA GLN A 293 21.16 -6.16 -16.16
C GLN A 293 20.16 -5.60 -15.15
N GLU A 294 20.45 -4.39 -14.72
CA GLU A 294 19.68 -3.66 -13.73
C GLU A 294 19.18 -2.39 -14.40
N LEU A 295 17.95 -2.01 -14.12
CA LEU A 295 17.36 -0.78 -14.65
C LEU A 295 16.94 0.11 -13.49
N GLU A 296 17.60 1.25 -13.38
CA GLU A 296 17.23 2.31 -12.45
C GLU A 296 16.08 3.13 -13.04
N LEU A 297 15.06 3.37 -12.24
CA LEU A 297 13.82 4.03 -12.64
C LEU A 297 13.32 4.94 -11.51
N ASP A 298 12.75 6.07 -11.91
CA ASP A 298 12.08 6.99 -10.99
C ASP A 298 10.67 6.46 -10.66
N PHE A 299 10.40 6.32 -9.37
CA PHE A 299 9.08 5.98 -8.82
C PHE A 299 8.56 7.09 -7.94
N VAL A 300 7.26 7.38 -8.07
CA VAL A 300 6.53 8.21 -7.12
C VAL A 300 6.17 7.37 -5.90
N ASP A 301 6.50 7.88 -4.71
CA ASP A 301 5.98 7.36 -3.45
C ASP A 301 4.46 7.57 -3.39
N ASP A 302 3.69 6.50 -3.55
CA ASP A 302 2.26 6.55 -3.32
C ASP A 302 1.84 5.74 -2.09
N THR A 303 1.15 6.44 -1.19
CA THR A 303 0.62 5.85 0.03
C THR A 303 -0.59 4.95 -0.18
N GLY A 304 -1.28 5.08 -1.33
CA GLY A 304 -2.56 4.43 -1.60
C GLY A 304 -2.50 3.22 -2.53
N ALA A 305 -1.41 3.04 -3.28
CA ALA A 305 -1.26 1.97 -4.25
C ALA A 305 -1.07 0.62 -3.56
N GLY A 306 -1.91 -0.34 -3.90
CA GLY A 306 -1.82 -1.73 -3.46
C GLY A 306 -0.73 -2.53 -4.17
N THR A 307 -0.19 -2.01 -5.28
CA THR A 307 0.78 -2.70 -6.13
C THR A 307 1.77 -1.73 -6.76
N MET A 308 2.97 -2.23 -7.08
CA MET A 308 3.98 -1.48 -7.80
C MET A 308 3.62 -1.44 -9.29
N THR A 309 3.84 -0.31 -9.97
CA THR A 309 3.58 -0.22 -11.41
C THR A 309 4.84 0.03 -12.20
N VAL A 310 5.02 -0.71 -13.28
CA VAL A 310 6.04 -0.45 -14.32
C VAL A 310 5.37 -0.40 -15.68
N TYR A 311 6.07 0.05 -16.71
CA TYR A 311 5.56 0.05 -18.07
C TYR A 311 6.14 -1.11 -18.89
N GLY A 312 5.39 -1.58 -19.89
CA GLY A 312 5.90 -2.60 -20.82
C GLY A 312 7.19 -2.16 -21.53
N ALA A 313 7.41 -0.86 -21.72
CA ALA A 313 8.66 -0.32 -22.24
C ALA A 313 9.85 -0.57 -21.31
N ASP A 314 9.65 -0.52 -19.99
CA ASP A 314 10.70 -0.80 -19.00
C ASP A 314 11.12 -2.27 -19.06
N VAL A 315 10.13 -3.17 -19.14
CA VAL A 315 10.34 -4.62 -19.29
C VAL A 315 11.09 -4.92 -20.59
N ARG A 316 10.69 -4.31 -21.71
CA ARG A 316 11.39 -4.47 -23.00
C ARG A 316 12.79 -3.90 -23.00
N LEU A 317 13.02 -2.76 -22.35
CA LEU A 317 14.35 -2.18 -22.22
C LEU A 317 15.27 -3.12 -21.42
N LEU A 318 14.81 -3.60 -20.27
CA LEU A 318 15.53 -4.56 -19.45
C LEU A 318 15.80 -5.86 -20.22
N GLN A 319 14.83 -6.36 -20.99
CA GLN A 319 15.01 -7.50 -21.89
C GLN A 319 16.05 -7.22 -22.98
N GLY A 320 16.05 -6.05 -23.60
CA GLY A 320 17.01 -5.64 -24.61
C GLY A 320 18.44 -5.52 -24.06
N MET A 321 18.59 -5.04 -22.83
CA MET A 321 19.88 -5.04 -22.13
C MET A 321 20.37 -6.48 -21.94
N HIS A 322 19.47 -7.41 -21.61
CA HIS A 322 19.79 -8.83 -21.48
C HIS A 322 20.06 -9.54 -22.81
N ALA A 323 19.48 -9.10 -23.93
CA ALA A 323 19.73 -9.70 -25.24
C ALA A 323 21.21 -9.59 -25.69
N ASN A 324 21.93 -8.61 -25.15
CA ASN A 324 23.37 -8.45 -25.37
C ASN A 324 24.22 -9.27 -24.39
N SER A 325 23.59 -9.99 -23.45
CA SER A 325 24.26 -10.91 -22.53
C SER A 325 24.48 -12.27 -23.20
N VAL A 326 25.55 -12.96 -22.81
CA VAL A 326 25.84 -14.34 -23.22
C VAL A 326 24.78 -15.32 -22.68
N ILE A 327 24.08 -14.93 -21.61
CA ILE A 327 23.09 -15.76 -20.94
C ILE A 327 21.69 -15.34 -21.42
N PRO A 328 20.93 -16.22 -22.10
CA PRO A 328 19.55 -15.93 -22.46
C PRO A 328 18.74 -15.79 -21.18
N VAL A 329 18.11 -14.62 -21.01
CA VAL A 329 17.26 -14.36 -19.85
C VAL A 329 15.80 -14.51 -20.27
N SER A 330 15.10 -15.41 -19.60
CA SER A 330 13.65 -15.57 -19.76
C SER A 330 12.94 -14.29 -19.33
N LEU A 331 11.85 -13.95 -20.02
CA LEU A 331 10.93 -12.93 -19.54
C LEU A 331 10.52 -13.23 -18.09
N PRO A 332 10.27 -12.19 -17.28
CA PRO A 332 9.97 -12.39 -15.86
C PRO A 332 8.66 -13.16 -15.69
N PRO A 333 8.55 -14.02 -14.66
CA PRO A 333 7.35 -14.81 -14.38
C PRO A 333 6.06 -14.00 -14.39
N VAL A 334 5.01 -14.51 -15.04
CA VAL A 334 3.66 -13.94 -15.00
C VAL A 334 2.91 -14.47 -13.78
N LEU A 335 2.22 -13.57 -13.08
CA LEU A 335 1.31 -13.90 -11.97
C LEU A 335 -0.16 -13.98 -12.42
N GLY A 336 -0.49 -13.35 -13.54
CA GLY A 336 -1.84 -13.30 -14.10
C GLY A 336 -2.21 -11.86 -14.47
N VAL A 337 -3.52 -11.56 -14.43
CA VAL A 337 -4.05 -10.22 -14.61
C VAL A 337 -4.53 -9.69 -13.27
N VAL A 338 -4.14 -8.45 -12.95
CA VAL A 338 -4.63 -7.71 -11.80
C VAL A 338 -5.71 -6.75 -12.29
N ALA A 339 -6.87 -6.81 -11.64
CA ALA A 339 -7.89 -5.78 -11.74
C ALA A 339 -7.62 -4.73 -10.66
N SER A 340 -7.62 -3.46 -11.04
CA SER A 340 -7.38 -2.35 -10.14
C SER A 340 -8.52 -1.34 -10.20
N VAL A 341 -8.93 -0.80 -9.05
CA VAL A 341 -9.85 0.35 -8.99
C VAL A 341 -9.03 1.64 -8.97
N MET A 342 -9.33 2.53 -9.91
CA MET A 342 -8.75 3.87 -10.04
C MET A 342 -9.50 4.87 -9.16
N ALA A 343 -8.91 6.06 -8.93
CA ALA A 343 -9.48 7.09 -8.06
C ALA A 343 -10.86 7.62 -8.50
N ASP A 344 -11.18 7.53 -9.80
CA ASP A 344 -12.49 7.90 -10.35
C ASP A 344 -13.54 6.76 -10.25
N GLY A 345 -13.17 5.63 -9.63
CA GLY A 345 -14.00 4.44 -9.49
C GLY A 345 -13.98 3.51 -10.71
N THR A 346 -13.28 3.87 -11.79
CA THR A 346 -13.12 2.98 -12.95
C THR A 346 -12.22 1.80 -12.63
N GLN A 347 -12.38 0.70 -13.38
CA GLN A 347 -11.52 -0.47 -13.28
C GLN A 347 -10.49 -0.47 -14.43
N SER A 348 -9.24 -0.72 -14.07
CA SER A 348 -8.12 -0.92 -14.99
C SER A 348 -7.62 -2.35 -14.86
N PHE A 349 -7.28 -2.98 -15.97
CA PHE A 349 -6.75 -4.34 -16.00
C PHE A 349 -5.35 -4.30 -16.61
N ALA A 350 -4.43 -5.06 -16.03
CA ALA A 350 -3.08 -5.14 -16.54
C ALA A 350 -2.39 -6.43 -16.07
N ILE A 351 -1.40 -6.85 -16.85
CA ILE A 351 -0.61 -8.04 -16.55
C ILE A 351 0.24 -7.76 -15.31
N SER A 352 0.31 -8.74 -14.40
CA SER A 352 1.22 -8.71 -13.27
C SER A 352 2.38 -9.66 -13.50
N ARG A 353 3.60 -9.17 -13.26
CA ARG A 353 4.84 -9.94 -13.38
C ARG A 353 5.65 -9.82 -12.09
N MET A 354 6.42 -10.86 -11.80
CA MET A 354 7.37 -10.83 -10.69
C MET A 354 8.66 -10.15 -11.14
N LEU A 355 9.03 -9.05 -10.49
CA LEU A 355 10.32 -8.39 -10.69
C LEU A 355 11.11 -8.38 -9.38
N GLU A 356 12.42 -8.32 -9.46
CA GLU A 356 13.26 -8.07 -8.30
C GLU A 356 13.52 -6.58 -8.17
N VAL A 357 13.39 -6.05 -6.96
CA VAL A 357 13.51 -4.62 -6.64
C VAL A 357 14.54 -4.39 -5.55
N ASN A 358 15.30 -3.31 -5.70
CA ASN A 358 16.16 -2.72 -4.69
C ASN A 358 16.09 -1.18 -4.78
N ILE A 359 16.69 -0.47 -3.84
CA ILE A 359 16.82 0.99 -3.85
C ILE A 359 18.30 1.30 -3.99
N ARG A 360 18.67 2.16 -4.93
CA ARG A 360 20.07 2.58 -5.11
C ARG A 360 20.23 3.97 -4.52
N ASP A 361 21.22 4.14 -3.65
CA ASP A 361 21.61 5.47 -3.18
C ASP A 361 22.46 6.14 -4.25
N SER A 362 21.93 7.19 -4.89
CA SER A 362 22.60 7.92 -5.96
C SER A 362 23.91 8.61 -5.50
N ASN A 363 24.10 8.86 -4.20
CA ASN A 363 25.32 9.48 -3.69
C ASN A 363 26.47 8.47 -3.54
N THR A 364 26.16 7.29 -2.99
CA THR A 364 27.17 6.26 -2.73
C THR A 364 27.25 5.22 -3.85
N ASN A 365 26.30 5.25 -4.79
CA ASN A 365 26.06 4.23 -5.80
C ASN A 365 25.92 2.81 -5.21
N SER A 366 25.52 2.72 -3.94
CA SER A 366 25.35 1.46 -3.22
C SER A 366 23.89 1.05 -3.17
N MET A 367 23.64 -0.26 -3.11
CA MET A 367 22.29 -0.77 -2.87
C MET A 367 21.93 -0.58 -1.41
N LEU A 368 20.73 -0.05 -1.16
CA LEU A 368 20.21 0.10 0.18
C LEU A 368 20.02 -1.26 0.82
N LEU A 369 19.50 -2.28 0.13
CA LEU A 369 19.36 -3.65 0.62
C LEU A 369 20.53 -4.53 0.17
N ASP A 370 21.00 -5.41 1.06
CA ASP A 370 22.03 -6.42 0.77
C ASP A 370 21.51 -7.62 -0.04
N HIS A 371 20.21 -7.65 -0.33
CA HIS A 371 19.54 -8.66 -1.14
C HIS A 371 18.45 -8.03 -2.00
N TRP A 372 18.14 -8.70 -3.10
CA TRP A 372 17.02 -8.34 -3.97
C TRP A 372 15.72 -8.92 -3.41
N THR A 373 14.63 -8.17 -3.54
CA THR A 373 13.31 -8.65 -3.15
C THR A 373 12.44 -8.85 -4.38
N ALA A 374 11.89 -10.04 -4.56
CA ALA A 374 10.87 -10.30 -5.56
C ALA A 374 9.54 -9.62 -5.15
N VAL A 375 9.00 -8.80 -6.05
CA VAL A 375 7.81 -7.98 -5.88
C VAL A 375 6.88 -8.16 -7.07
N PRO A 376 5.57 -8.36 -6.85
CA PRO A 376 4.59 -8.31 -7.93
C PRO A 376 4.47 -6.88 -8.45
N CYS A 377 4.66 -6.71 -9.76
CA CYS A 377 4.55 -5.43 -10.45
C CYS A 377 3.47 -5.52 -11.53
N VAL A 378 2.54 -4.58 -11.52
CA VAL A 378 1.60 -4.38 -12.61
C VAL A 378 2.31 -3.71 -13.78
N VAL A 379 2.30 -4.37 -14.94
CA VAL A 379 2.90 -3.90 -16.19
C VAL A 379 1.84 -3.19 -17.01
N ARG A 380 1.93 -1.86 -17.07
CA ARG A 380 0.99 -1.03 -17.84
C ARG A 380 1.41 -0.92 -19.30
N GLY A 381 0.41 -0.86 -20.17
CA GLY A 381 0.61 -0.43 -21.56
C GLY A 381 1.01 1.05 -21.66
N GLY A 382 1.46 1.46 -22.85
CA GLY A 382 1.83 2.84 -23.14
C GLY A 382 3.33 3.09 -23.28
N LEU A 383 3.65 4.28 -23.78
CA LEU A 383 4.99 4.71 -24.15
C LEU A 383 5.46 5.84 -23.22
N GLY A 384 6.43 5.52 -22.38
CA GLY A 384 7.56 6.42 -22.26
C GLY A 384 8.21 6.51 -20.88
N PRO A 385 9.51 6.84 -20.85
CA PRO A 385 10.29 7.04 -19.63
C PRO A 385 9.73 8.14 -18.71
N TYR A 386 8.88 9.03 -19.26
CA TYR A 386 8.32 10.19 -18.57
C TYR A 386 7.00 9.93 -17.82
N SER A 387 6.48 8.71 -17.85
CA SER A 387 5.27 8.38 -17.10
C SER A 387 5.62 8.00 -15.67
N ALA A 388 4.90 8.57 -14.71
CA ALA A 388 5.12 8.24 -13.30
C ALA A 388 4.86 6.75 -13.05
N ARG A 389 5.77 6.13 -12.29
CA ARG A 389 5.64 4.77 -11.77
C ARG A 389 5.26 4.84 -10.29
N LEU A 390 4.51 3.88 -9.80
CA LEU A 390 4.08 3.84 -8.40
C LEU A 390 4.92 2.84 -7.64
N SER A 391 5.50 3.26 -6.52
CA SER A 391 6.37 2.42 -5.68
C SER A 391 5.62 1.23 -5.06
N GLY A 392 4.29 1.32 -4.95
CA GLY A 392 3.46 0.32 -4.29
C GLY A 392 3.78 0.17 -2.80
N PRO A 393 3.27 -0.88 -2.14
CA PRO A 393 3.41 -1.02 -0.70
C PRO A 393 4.76 -1.64 -0.27
N TRP A 394 5.58 -2.11 -1.22
CA TRP A 394 6.77 -2.92 -0.93
C TRP A 394 7.74 -2.22 0.04
N MET A 395 8.16 -1.00 -0.29
CA MET A 395 9.14 -0.25 0.49
C MET A 395 8.67 -0.09 1.94
N ARG A 396 7.40 0.27 2.16
CA ARG A 396 6.85 0.51 3.51
C ARG A 396 6.58 -0.77 4.30
N ARG A 397 6.44 -1.91 3.62
CA ARG A 397 6.34 -3.23 4.25
C ARG A 397 7.71 -3.78 4.67
N ARG A 398 8.80 -3.29 4.07
CA ARG A 398 10.15 -3.83 4.27
C ARG A 398 11.09 -2.88 5.01
N LEU A 399 10.87 -1.59 4.89
CA LEU A 399 11.76 -0.52 5.37
C LEU A 399 10.98 0.44 6.26
N TYR A 400 11.68 1.06 7.20
CA TYR A 400 11.13 2.15 7.98
C TYR A 400 11.13 3.42 7.12
N THR A 401 9.95 3.95 6.87
CA THR A 401 9.78 5.19 6.10
C THR A 401 9.21 6.29 6.98
N TYR A 402 9.72 7.51 6.88
CA TYR A 402 9.14 8.66 7.57
C TYR A 402 9.37 9.95 6.80
N THR A 403 8.49 10.92 7.03
CA THR A 403 8.64 12.31 6.57
C THR A 403 8.75 13.22 7.78
N ALA A 404 9.44 14.36 7.64
CA ALA A 404 9.57 15.35 8.70
C ALA A 404 8.76 16.62 8.35
N PRO A 405 8.14 17.29 9.34
CA PRO A 405 7.45 18.56 9.12
C PRO A 405 8.45 19.74 9.06
N ASP A 406 9.57 19.54 8.38
CA ASP A 406 10.66 20.52 8.24
C ASP A 406 10.62 21.28 6.91
N ASN A 407 9.54 21.08 6.13
CA ASN A 407 9.34 21.60 4.77
C ASN A 407 10.34 21.09 3.72
N SER A 408 11.19 20.10 4.05
CA SER A 408 12.15 19.53 3.10
C SER A 408 11.51 18.65 2.01
N HIS A 409 10.26 18.20 2.24
CA HIS A 409 9.59 17.18 1.41
C HIS A 409 10.36 15.87 1.25
N ARG A 410 11.31 15.59 2.14
CA ARG A 410 12.09 14.35 2.06
C ARG A 410 11.33 13.19 2.65
N LEU A 411 11.37 12.08 1.94
CA LEU A 411 11.12 10.76 2.50
C LEU A 411 12.44 10.18 2.96
N TRP A 412 12.48 9.80 4.23
CA TRP A 412 13.60 9.10 4.81
C TRP A 412 13.29 7.61 4.83
N VAL A 413 14.21 6.80 4.31
CA VAL A 413 14.06 5.35 4.18
C VAL A 413 15.23 4.69 4.92
N HIS A 414 14.92 3.75 5.81
CA HIS A 414 15.92 3.12 6.66
C HIS A 414 15.65 1.62 6.82
N GLN A 415 16.70 0.79 6.77
CA GLN A 415 16.59 -0.66 6.95
C GLN A 415 16.23 -1.05 8.39
N GLY A 416 16.93 -0.45 9.36
CA GLY A 416 16.71 -0.67 10.79
C GLY A 416 15.68 0.29 11.38
N ARG A 417 15.21 0.02 12.59
CA ARG A 417 14.37 0.98 13.32
C ARG A 417 15.23 2.23 13.63
N PRO A 418 14.92 3.41 13.07
CA PRO A 418 15.67 4.62 13.40
C PRO A 418 15.44 4.94 14.88
N LEU A 419 16.48 5.43 15.57
CA LEU A 419 16.24 6.01 16.90
C LEU A 419 15.46 7.31 16.69
N VAL A 420 14.40 7.51 17.48
CA VAL A 420 13.56 8.72 17.42
C VAL A 420 14.37 10.01 17.65
N ARG A 421 15.57 9.90 18.22
CA ARG A 421 16.50 11.01 18.41
C ARG A 421 17.20 11.44 17.12
N ASP A 422 17.34 10.55 16.16
CA ASP A 422 18.07 10.75 14.92
C ASP A 422 17.15 11.28 13.81
N MET A 423 15.84 11.36 14.07
CA MET A 423 14.88 11.91 13.14
C MET A 423 14.86 13.45 13.22
N PRO A 424 14.84 14.17 12.08
CA PRO A 424 14.63 15.61 12.05
C PRO A 424 13.35 15.99 12.78
N ARG A 425 13.44 17.01 13.64
CA ARG A 425 12.29 17.52 14.40
C ARG A 425 11.87 18.86 13.85
N ALA A 426 10.58 19.02 13.60
CA ALA A 426 10.03 20.31 13.27
C ALA A 426 10.13 21.26 14.47
N THR A 427 10.69 22.44 14.24
CA THR A 427 10.64 23.56 15.17
C THR A 427 9.20 24.01 15.40
N VAL A 428 8.95 24.77 16.46
CA VAL A 428 7.63 25.39 16.67
C VAL A 428 7.25 26.28 15.48
N ALA A 429 8.21 27.04 14.93
CA ALA A 429 7.99 27.90 13.78
C ALA A 429 7.55 27.10 12.54
N GLN A 430 8.24 26.01 12.21
CA GLN A 430 7.87 25.14 11.08
C GLN A 430 6.46 24.55 11.23
N ARG A 431 6.08 24.11 12.44
CA ARG A 431 4.73 23.59 12.72
C ARG A 431 3.62 24.64 12.62
N MET A 432 3.96 25.92 12.80
CA MET A 432 3.03 27.04 12.70
C MET A 432 2.98 27.65 11.30
N MET A 433 3.85 27.23 10.37
CA MET A 433 3.78 27.72 9.00
C MET A 433 2.49 27.23 8.34
N PRO A 434 1.72 28.12 7.69
CA PRO A 434 0.58 27.69 6.90
C PRO A 434 1.10 26.79 5.77
N MET A 435 0.35 25.73 5.46
CA MET A 435 0.60 24.95 4.25
C MET A 435 0.63 25.91 3.06
N PRO A 436 1.72 25.97 2.30
CA PRO A 436 1.82 26.91 1.21
C PRO A 436 0.72 26.61 0.19
N ILE A 437 -0.03 27.65 -0.16
CA ILE A 437 -1.13 27.58 -1.12
C ILE A 437 -0.62 27.16 -2.51
N ASN A 438 0.67 27.40 -2.78
CA ASN A 438 1.34 26.98 -4.00
C ASN A 438 2.50 26.02 -3.70
N PRO A 439 2.50 24.79 -4.24
CA PRO A 439 3.64 23.89 -4.13
C PRO A 439 4.95 24.48 -4.66
N ALA A 440 4.93 25.49 -5.51
CA ALA A 440 6.15 26.16 -5.96
C ALA A 440 6.79 27.11 -4.91
N SER A 441 6.11 27.41 -3.79
CA SER A 441 6.58 28.39 -2.80
C SER A 441 7.26 27.79 -1.57
N TYR A 442 7.62 26.51 -1.58
CA TYR A 442 8.48 25.99 -0.52
C TYR A 442 9.90 26.48 -0.75
N ALA A 443 10.48 27.07 0.28
CA ALA A 443 11.82 27.64 0.20
C ALA A 443 12.87 26.53 0.00
N PRO A 444 13.88 26.73 -0.86
CA PRO A 444 14.99 25.79 -1.03
C PRO A 444 15.69 25.49 0.31
N LEU A 445 16.28 24.30 0.44
CA LEU A 445 16.97 23.85 1.66
C LEU A 445 18.04 24.86 2.14
N ALA A 446 18.67 25.56 1.21
CA ALA A 446 19.64 26.62 1.49
C ALA A 446 19.08 27.76 2.36
N ASP A 447 17.76 27.95 2.36
CA ASP A 447 17.07 28.95 3.17
C ASP A 447 16.82 28.47 4.62
N TYR A 448 17.15 27.21 4.93
CA TYR A 448 17.01 26.61 6.26
C TYR A 448 18.34 25.99 6.75
N PRO A 449 19.41 26.80 6.94
CA PRO A 449 20.75 26.30 7.27
C PRO A 449 20.81 25.52 8.59
N HIS A 450 19.88 25.77 9.52
CA HIS A 450 19.76 25.01 10.77
C HIS A 450 19.34 23.54 10.59
N LEU A 451 18.90 23.14 9.39
CA LEU A 451 18.64 21.75 9.03
C LEU A 451 19.89 21.02 8.51
N ASN A 452 20.94 21.74 8.09
CA ASN A 452 22.21 21.14 7.69
C ASN A 452 23.05 20.69 8.91
N ASP A 453 22.84 21.28 10.09
CA ASP A 453 23.63 20.98 11.31
C ASP A 453 23.37 19.57 11.89
N ILE A 454 22.41 18.82 11.36
CA ILE A 454 22.04 17.47 11.84
C ILE A 454 22.83 16.36 11.09
N TYR A 455 23.45 16.68 9.95
CA TYR A 455 24.35 15.79 9.24
C TYR A 455 25.72 16.47 9.13
N PRO A 456 26.63 16.29 10.11
CA PRO A 456 27.99 16.76 9.92
C PRO A 456 28.56 16.00 8.72
N ASP A 457 29.08 16.73 7.75
CA ASP A 457 29.79 16.22 6.59
C ASP A 457 30.67 15.02 6.98
N GLY A 458 30.21 13.85 6.59
CA GLY A 458 30.75 12.55 6.98
C GLY A 458 31.20 11.73 5.80
N ILE A 459 31.74 12.37 4.75
CA ILE A 459 32.73 11.73 3.90
C ILE A 459 34.08 12.24 4.40
N PRO A 460 34.93 11.39 5.01
CA PRO A 460 36.28 11.80 5.38
C PRO A 460 37.04 12.28 4.13
N PRO A 461 37.72 13.43 4.16
CA PRO A 461 38.49 13.95 3.03
C PRO A 461 39.77 13.14 2.72
N GLU A 462 39.97 11.95 3.30
CA GLU A 462 41.21 11.17 3.17
C GLU A 462 41.24 10.12 2.05
N LEU A 463 40.26 10.10 1.13
CA LEU A 463 40.31 9.23 -0.07
C LEU A 463 40.57 9.96 -1.40
N SER A 464 40.90 11.27 -1.39
CA SER A 464 41.19 12.03 -2.62
C SER A 464 42.68 12.26 -2.90
N ALA A 465 43.60 11.50 -2.29
CA ALA A 465 45.03 11.63 -2.57
C ALA A 465 45.69 10.26 -2.82
N GLY A 466 45.37 9.67 -3.97
CA GLY A 466 46.28 8.71 -4.60
C GLY A 466 47.44 9.47 -5.26
N PRO A 467 48.70 8.98 -5.18
CA PRO A 467 49.82 9.65 -5.82
C PRO A 467 49.71 9.45 -7.34
N THR A 468 49.84 10.54 -8.09
CA THR A 468 50.07 10.52 -9.53
C THR A 468 51.36 9.74 -9.84
N PRO A 469 51.29 8.82 -10.80
CA PRO A 469 52.00 9.02 -12.07
C PRO A 469 51.05 9.23 -13.24
#